data_AF-A0A935VHZ1-F1
#
_entry.id   AF-A0A935VHZ1-F1
#
_cell.length_a   1.000
_cell.length_b   1.000
_cell.length_c   1.000
_cell.angle_alpha   90.00
_cell.angle_beta   90.00
_cell.angle_gamma   90.00
#
_symmetry.space_group_name_H-M   'P 1'
#
loop_
_entity.id
_entity.type
_entity.pdbx_description
1 polymer ?
#
loop_
_entity_poly.entity_id
_entity_poly.type
_entity_poly.pdbx_seq_one_letter_code
_entity_poly.pdbx_strand_id
1 'polypeptide(L)' 'MIIKIINSILILVLVFMGLTPGLVMFTGKPEMLEMFSKWNFSHTAIIINVSVTMISAFLYSK' A
#
# COMPACT_ATOMS: atom_id res chain seq x y z
N MET A 1 -5.52 28.91 -8.57
CA MET A 1 -6.18 27.65 -9.00
C MET A 1 -5.19 26.62 -9.53
N ILE A 2 -4.15 27.01 -10.29
CA ILE A 2 -3.13 26.11 -10.84
C ILE A 2 -2.46 25.20 -9.79
N ILE A 3 -2.10 25.75 -8.61
CA ILE A 3 -1.45 25.02 -7.51
C ILE A 3 -2.38 23.95 -6.92
N LYS A 4 -3.67 24.25 -6.79
CA LYS A 4 -4.68 23.29 -6.30
C LYS A 4 -4.85 22.11 -7.25
N ILE A 5 -4.81 22.36 -8.57
CA ILE A 5 -4.92 21.32 -9.60
C ILE A 5 -3.70 20.39 -9.55
N ILE A 6 -2.49 20.94 -9.48
CA ILE A 6 -1.26 20.15 -9.37
C ILE A 6 -1.27 19.30 -8.09
N ASN A 7 -1.69 19.88 -6.96
CA ASN A 7 -1.76 19.15 -5.70
C ASN A 7 -2.79 18.00 -5.76
N SER A 8 -3.93 18.23 -6.42
CA SER A 8 -4.94 17.20 -6.63
C SER A 8 -4.41 16.06 -7.51
N ILE A 9 -3.65 16.36 -8.56
CA ILE A 9 -3.03 15.36 -9.43
C ILE A 9 -1.98 14.56 -8.67
N LEU A 10 -1.15 15.23 -7.86
CA LEU A 10 -0.14 14.57 -7.02
C LEU A 10 -0.77 13.61 -6.00
N ILE A 11 -1.87 14.02 -5.35
CA ILE A 11 -2.62 13.15 -4.43
C ILE A 11 -3.19 11.95 -5.17
N LEU A 12 -3.76 12.16 -6.37
CA LEU A 12 -4.29 11.08 -7.20
C LEU A 12 -3.20 10.05 -7.53
N VAL A 13 -2.03 10.52 -7.95
CA VAL A 13 -0.86 9.67 -8.24
C VAL A 13 -0.40 8.93 -6.98
N LEU A 14 -0.36 9.59 -5.82
CA LEU A 14 0.02 8.96 -4.55
C LEU A 14 -0.92 7.81 -4.16
N VAL A 15 -2.24 8.01 -4.37
CA VAL A 15 -3.27 6.99 -4.13
C VAL A 15 -3.09 5.81 -5.10
N PHE A 16 -2.89 6.06 -6.40
CA PHE A 16 -2.64 5.00 -7.37
C PHE A 16 -1.34 4.23 -7.08
N MET A 17 -0.28 4.92 -6.66
CA MET A 17 0.99 4.31 -6.27
C MET A 17 0.91 3.51 -4.96
N GLY A 18 -0.03 3.79 -4.06
CA GLY A 18 -0.22 3.02 -2.81
C GLY A 18 -1.10 1.78 -3.00
N LEU A 19 -2.06 1.83 -3.93
CA LEU A 19 -3.01 0.74 -4.18
C LEU A 19 -2.34 -0.48 -4.85
N THR A 20 -1.44 -0.26 -5.81
CA THR A 20 -0.79 -1.37 -6.54
C THR A 20 0.12 -2.21 -5.64
N PRO A 21 1.03 -1.61 -4.84
CA PRO A 21 1.87 -2.35 -3.91
C PRO A 21 1.06 -3.03 -2.81
N GLY A 22 0.01 -2.38 -2.27
CA GLY A 22 -0.85 -2.98 -1.24
C GLY A 22 -1.53 -4.26 -1.70
N LEU A 23 -2.08 -4.27 -2.92
CA LEU A 23 -2.69 -5.49 -3.50
C LEU A 23 -1.65 -6.55 -3.87
N VAL A 24 -0.46 -6.15 -4.33
CA VAL A 24 0.65 -7.07 -4.64
C VAL A 24 1.25 -7.69 -3.38
N MET A 25 1.30 -6.95 -2.26
CA MET A 25 1.67 -7.48 -0.95
C MET A 25 0.59 -8.45 -0.42
N PHE A 26 -0.69 -8.15 -0.64
CA PHE A 26 -1.79 -9.05 -0.24
C PHE A 26 -1.80 -10.37 -1.02
N THR A 27 -1.45 -10.33 -2.30
CA THR A 27 -1.37 -11.52 -3.17
C THR A 27 -0.10 -12.35 -2.97
N GLY A 28 0.80 -11.94 -2.09
CA GLY A 28 1.94 -12.75 -1.65
C GLY A 28 2.92 -13.10 -2.76
N LYS A 29 3.15 -12.20 -3.74
CA LYS A 29 4.10 -12.46 -4.82
C LYS A 29 5.48 -12.85 -4.25
N PRO A 30 6.14 -13.88 -4.83
CA PRO A 30 7.39 -14.42 -4.30
C PRO A 30 8.52 -13.38 -4.23
N GLU A 31 8.61 -12.45 -5.19
CA GLU A 31 9.59 -11.34 -5.15
C GLU A 31 9.42 -10.42 -3.94
N MET A 32 8.19 -10.12 -3.53
CA MET A 32 7.94 -9.30 -2.34
C MET A 32 8.29 -10.08 -1.07
N LEU A 33 7.97 -11.37 -1.04
CA LEU A 33 8.33 -12.23 0.07
C LEU A 33 9.84 -12.36 0.21
N GLU A 34 10.58 -12.41 -0.89
CA GLU A 34 12.05 -12.42 -0.87
C GLU A 34 12.63 -11.10 -0.34
N MET A 35 12.05 -9.96 -0.72
CA MET A 35 12.46 -8.64 -0.23
C MET A 35 12.17 -8.46 1.26
N PHE A 36 11.01 -8.90 1.74
CA PHE A 36 10.62 -8.82 3.15
C PHE A 36 11.26 -9.93 4.01
N SER A 37 11.63 -11.06 3.42
CA SER A 37 12.38 -12.13 4.10
C SER A 37 13.77 -11.64 4.54
N LYS A 38 14.42 -10.75 3.78
CA LYS A 38 15.65 -10.05 4.21
C LYS A 38 15.48 -9.22 5.49
N TRP A 39 14.24 -8.85 5.82
CA TRP A 39 13.86 -8.07 7.00
C TRP A 39 13.23 -8.94 8.10
N ASN A 40 13.35 -10.28 8.03
CA ASN A 40 12.72 -11.26 8.94
C ASN A 40 11.18 -11.18 9.01
N PHE A 41 10.53 -10.58 8.01
CA PHE A 41 9.07 -10.58 7.95
C PHE A 41 8.56 -11.93 7.40
N SER A 42 7.70 -12.58 8.19
CA SER A 42 6.97 -13.78 7.74
C SER A 42 5.83 -13.39 6.78
N HIS A 43 5.48 -14.28 5.85
CA HIS A 43 4.34 -14.13 4.92
C HIS A 43 3.06 -13.70 5.65
N THR A 44 2.79 -14.32 6.80
CA THR A 44 1.64 -14.00 7.65
C THR A 44 1.71 -12.58 8.20
N ALA A 45 2.89 -12.11 8.60
CA ALA A 45 3.07 -10.76 9.13
C ALA A 45 2.85 -9.70 8.04
N ILE A 46 3.29 -9.96 6.80
CA ILE A 46 3.09 -9.06 5.66
C ILE A 46 1.59 -8.95 5.34
N ILE A 47 0.89 -10.08 5.25
CA ILE A 47 -0.56 -10.09 4.97
C ILE A 47 -1.35 -9.38 6.08
N ILE A 48 -1.01 -9.62 7.35
CA ILE A 48 -1.67 -8.93 8.47
C ILE A 48 -1.45 -7.42 8.37
N ASN A 49 -0.22 -6.98 8.12
CA ASN A 49 0.10 -5.56 8.07
C ASN A 49 -0.63 -4.85 6.93
N VAL A 50 -0.72 -5.50 5.76
CA VAL A 50 -1.47 -5.00 4.60
C VAL A 50 -2.96 -4.97 4.88
N SER A 51 -3.51 -6.02 5.50
CA SER A 51 -4.93 -6.11 5.86
C SER A 51 -5.32 -5.00 6.84
N VAL A 52 -4.51 -4.79 7.88
CA VAL A 52 -4.71 -3.70 8.85
C VAL A 52 -4.59 -2.34 8.17
N THR A 53 -3.63 -2.14 7.29
CA THR A 53 -3.46 -0.89 6.55
C THR A 53 -4.66 -0.62 5.63
N MET A 54 -5.16 -1.63 4.92
CA MET A 54 -6.34 -1.51 4.06
C MET A 54 -7.62 -1.18 4.85
N ILE A 55 -7.81 -1.84 6.00
CA ILE A 55 -8.92 -1.55 6.92
C ILE A 55 -8.79 -0.14 7.49
N SER A 56 -7.58 0.29 7.87
CA SER A 56 -7.34 1.65 8.36
C SER A 56 -7.61 2.70 7.30
N ALA A 57 -7.19 2.48 6.06
CA ALA A 57 -7.47 3.40 4.94
C ALA A 57 -8.97 3.51 4.68
N PHE A 58 -9.70 2.41 4.75
CA PHE A 58 -11.16 2.42 4.63
C PHE A 58 -11.84 3.13 5.81
N LEU A 59 -11.40 2.89 7.05
CA LEU A 59 -11.99 3.48 8.26
C LEU A 59 -11.69 4.99 8.37
N TYR A 60 -10.50 5.43 7.96
CA TYR A 60 -10.05 6.82 8.00
C TYR A 60 -10.51 7.65 6.78
N SER A 61 -11.09 6.99 5.76
CA SER A 61 -11.68 7.66 4.60
C SER A 61 -13.12 8.15 4.84
N LYS A 62 -13.65 8.06 6.06
CA LYS A 62 -14.88 8.72 6.52
C LYS A 62 -14.56 10.01 7.26
#